data_AF-A0A2T1CIE3-F1
#
_entry.id   AF-A0A2T1CIE3-F1
#
_cell.length_a   1.000
_cell.length_b   1.000
_cell.length_c   1.000
_cell.angle_alpha   90.00
_cell.angle_beta   90.00
_cell.angle_gamma   90.00
#
_symmetry.space_group_name_H-M   'P 1'
#
loop_
_entity.id
_entity.type
_entity.pdbx_description
1 polymer ?
#
loop_
_entity_poly.entity_id
_entity_poly.type
_entity_poly.pdbx_seq_one_letter_code
_entity_poly.pdbx_strand_id
1 'polypeptide(L)'
;PYYLAMFLNGAYQEIMGNLHNLFGDTNAVHIKLSPKGYQIEHIVKGDTMTEVLGYVQYDSEDLIENIRRRAEQALQEKQITLQESQLLLQNYERSLSRYTYLTS
;
A
#
# COMPACT_ATOMS: atom_id res chain seq x y z
N PRO A 1 -13.18 16.51 5.64
CA PRO A 1 -12.28 15.68 6.48
C PRO A 1 -12.50 15.92 7.97
N TYR A 2 -12.50 14.85 8.78
CA TYR A 2 -12.58 14.91 10.23
C TYR A 2 -11.43 14.09 10.79
N TYR A 3 -10.48 14.74 11.46
CA TYR A 3 -9.27 14.10 11.97
C TYR A 3 -9.47 13.66 13.42
N LEU A 4 -9.11 12.42 13.71
CA LEU A 4 -9.03 11.88 15.06
C LEU A 4 -7.55 11.72 15.46
N ALA A 5 -7.26 11.99 16.72
CA ALA A 5 -5.92 11.85 17.28
C ALA A 5 -5.97 10.92 18.49
N MET A 6 -4.99 10.03 18.58
CA MET A 6 -4.75 9.18 19.74
C MET A 6 -3.41 9.58 20.34
N PHE A 7 -3.39 9.80 21.66
CA PHE A 7 -2.22 10.26 22.40
C PHE A 7 -1.69 9.16 23.33
N LEU A 8 -0.47 9.32 23.82
CA LEU A 8 0.21 8.35 24.71
C LEU A 8 0.47 6.98 24.05
N ASN A 9 0.63 6.96 22.73
CA ASN A 9 0.92 5.74 21.95
C ASN A 9 2.42 5.50 21.68
N GLY A 10 3.32 6.32 22.23
CA GLY A 10 4.75 6.32 21.87
C GLY A 10 5.61 5.25 22.54
N ALA A 11 5.02 4.34 23.32
CA ALA A 11 5.73 3.23 23.95
C ALA A 11 5.05 1.93 23.52
N TYR A 12 5.83 0.90 23.18
CA TYR A 12 5.42 -0.47 22.81
C TYR A 12 4.56 -0.64 21.53
N GLN A 13 3.64 0.27 21.22
CA GLN A 13 2.60 0.02 20.21
C GLN A 13 3.13 -0.03 18.78
N GLU A 14 4.23 0.65 18.47
CA GLU A 14 4.87 0.56 17.16
C GLU A 14 5.48 -0.83 16.91
N ILE A 15 6.10 -1.44 17.93
CA ILE A 15 6.79 -2.74 17.79
C ILE A 15 5.84 -3.93 17.99
N MET A 16 4.78 -3.75 18.77
CA MET A 16 3.79 -4.81 19.03
C MET A 16 2.68 -4.89 17.97
N GLY A 17 2.70 -4.01 16.97
CA GLY A 17 1.79 -4.07 15.83
C GLY A 17 1.95 -5.39 15.06
N ASN A 18 0.84 -5.91 14.56
CA ASN A 18 0.84 -7.00 13.59
C ASN A 18 0.21 -6.52 12.28
N LEU A 19 0.43 -7.28 11.21
CA LEU A 19 -0.15 -7.03 9.89
C LEU A 19 -1.59 -7.56 9.83
N HIS A 20 -2.45 -7.19 10.79
CA HIS A 20 -3.83 -7.67 10.80
C HIS A 20 -4.56 -7.17 9.55
N ASN A 21 -5.05 -8.11 8.72
CA ASN A 21 -5.58 -7.83 7.38
C ASN A 21 -4.60 -7.14 6.43
N LEU A 22 -3.29 -7.36 6.61
CA LEU A 22 -2.24 -6.81 5.74
C LEU A 22 -2.20 -5.26 5.75
N PHE A 23 -2.73 -4.62 6.80
CA PHE A 23 -2.41 -3.22 7.07
C PHE A 23 -0.99 -3.16 7.60
N GLY A 24 -0.11 -2.58 6.79
CA GLY A 24 1.29 -2.38 7.14
C GLY A 24 1.50 -1.12 7.97
N ASP A 25 2.77 -0.74 8.10
CA ASP A 25 3.16 0.39 8.93
C ASP A 25 2.52 1.69 8.47
N THR A 26 2.24 2.56 9.44
CA THR A 26 1.69 3.89 9.14
C THR A 26 2.77 4.87 8.71
N ASN A 27 2.43 5.89 7.93
CA ASN A 27 3.33 7.02 7.72
C ASN A 27 3.69 7.68 9.06
N ALA A 28 4.99 7.80 9.34
CA ALA A 28 5.51 8.47 10.52
C ALA A 28 6.29 9.73 10.14
N VAL A 29 6.13 10.80 10.93
CA VAL A 29 6.77 12.09 10.68
C VAL A 29 7.43 12.58 11.95
N HIS A 30 8.71 12.93 11.88
CA HIS A 30 9.42 13.55 12.99
C HIS A 30 9.32 15.07 12.87
N ILE A 31 8.74 15.70 13.88
CA ILE A 31 8.53 17.15 13.92
C ILE A 31 9.46 17.76 14.95
N LYS A 32 10.22 18.75 14.53
CA LYS A 32 11.09 19.55 15.41
C LYS A 32 10.49 20.93 15.62
N LEU A 33 10.40 21.32 16.89
CA LEU A 33 9.89 22.63 17.29
C LEU A 33 11.03 23.64 17.46
N SER A 34 10.73 24.89 17.13
CA SER A 34 11.61 26.05 17.31
C SER A 34 10.78 27.27 17.75
N PRO A 35 11.41 28.34 18.25
CA PRO A 35 10.70 29.59 18.55
C PRO A 35 9.99 30.23 17.35
N LYS A 36 10.37 29.85 16.12
CA LYS A 36 9.77 30.36 14.87
C LYS A 36 8.64 29.49 14.31
N GLY A 37 8.36 28.34 14.95
CA GLY A 37 7.37 27.36 14.47
C GLY A 37 7.90 25.94 14.48
N TYR A 38 7.34 25.08 13.63
CA TYR A 38 7.73 23.68 13.51
C TYR A 38 8.35 23.39 12.13
N GLN A 39 9.17 22.35 12.06
CA GLN A 39 9.69 21.80 10.81
C GLN A 39 9.53 20.28 10.79
N ILE A 40 9.24 19.73 9.62
CA ILE A 40 9.31 18.29 9.38
C ILE A 40 10.77 17.94 9.14
N GLU A 41 11.35 17.15 10.04
CA GLU A 41 12.77 16.76 9.99
C GLU A 41 12.94 15.46 9.21
N HIS A 42 12.02 14.51 9.38
CA HIS A 42 12.09 13.20 8.74
C HIS A 42 10.68 12.67 8.42
N ILE A 43 10.56 11.94 7.32
CA ILE A 43 9.33 11.27 6.90
C ILE A 43 9.68 9.80 6.64
N VAL A 44 9.02 8.91 7.37
CA VAL A 44 9.00 7.48 7.10
C VAL A 44 7.69 7.17 6.39
N LYS A 45 7.77 6.68 5.16
CA LYS A 45 6.58 6.22 4.45
C LYS A 45 6.12 4.90 5.06
N GLY A 46 4.82 4.77 5.25
CA GLY A 46 4.24 3.49 5.62
C GLY A 46 4.19 2.52 4.44
N ASP A 47 3.87 1.27 4.72
CA ASP A 47 4.03 0.19 3.75
C ASP A 47 3.02 0.24 2.60
N THR A 48 3.50 -0.13 1.41
CA THR A 48 2.73 -0.47 0.23
C THR A 48 2.20 -1.90 0.28
N MET A 49 1.21 -2.23 -0.57
CA MET A 49 0.72 -3.61 -0.68
C MET A 49 1.84 -4.56 -1.13
N THR A 50 2.75 -4.13 -2.01
CA THR A 50 3.93 -4.92 -2.42
C THR A 50 4.82 -5.28 -1.23
N GLU A 51 5.16 -4.32 -0.36
CA GLU A 51 6.01 -4.56 0.82
C GLU A 51 5.34 -5.56 1.78
N VAL A 52 4.05 -5.37 2.06
CA VAL A 52 3.33 -6.27 2.96
C VAL A 52 3.17 -7.68 2.39
N LEU A 53 2.92 -7.80 1.09
CA LEU A 53 2.88 -9.11 0.41
C LEU A 53 4.26 -9.79 0.43
N GLY A 54 5.34 -9.01 0.34
CA GLY A 54 6.70 -9.52 0.52
C GLY A 54 6.94 -10.13 1.91
N TYR A 55 6.40 -9.53 2.98
CA TYR A 55 6.51 -10.09 4.33
C TYR A 55 5.87 -11.47 4.48
N VAL A 56 4.82 -11.75 3.70
CA VAL A 56 4.15 -13.06 3.64
C VAL A 56 4.62 -13.93 2.48
N GLN A 57 5.81 -13.64 1.94
CA GLN A 57 6.51 -14.43 0.92
C GLN A 57 5.81 -14.50 -0.45
N TYR A 58 5.01 -13.49 -0.79
CA TYR A 58 4.53 -13.30 -2.14
C TYR A 58 5.48 -12.40 -2.92
N ASP A 59 5.75 -12.78 -4.17
CA ASP A 59 6.46 -11.95 -5.13
C ASP A 59 5.46 -11.17 -5.99
N SER A 60 5.59 -9.84 -6.02
CA SER A 60 4.69 -8.99 -6.79
C SER A 60 4.81 -9.18 -8.30
N GLU A 61 5.99 -9.50 -8.81
CA GLU A 61 6.21 -9.77 -10.23
C GLU A 61 5.49 -11.06 -10.64
N ASP A 62 5.57 -12.10 -9.81
CA ASP A 62 4.82 -13.35 -10.01
C ASP A 62 3.31 -13.12 -9.99
N LEU A 63 2.81 -12.27 -9.09
CA LEU A 63 1.40 -11.91 -9.02
C LEU A 63 0.93 -11.19 -10.29
N ILE A 64 1.71 -10.23 -10.79
CA ILE A 64 1.41 -9.50 -12.03
C ILE A 64 1.40 -10.46 -13.22
N GLU A 65 2.40 -11.33 -13.33
CA GLU A 65 2.52 -12.33 -14.40
C GLU A 65 1.33 -13.29 -14.41
N ASN A 66 0.86 -13.72 -13.23
CA ASN A 66 -0.34 -14.55 -13.11
C ASN A 66 -1.61 -13.85 -13.61
N ILE A 67 -1.79 -12.57 -13.30
CA ILE A 67 -2.91 -11.77 -13.82
C ILE A 67 -2.79 -11.57 -15.33
N ARG A 68 -1.58 -11.34 -15.85
CA ARG A 68 -1.32 -11.20 -17.29
C ARG A 68 -1.77 -12.45 -18.06
N ARG A 69 -1.35 -13.64 -17.63
CA ARG A 69 -1.75 -14.90 -18.27
C ARG A 69 -3.26 -15.12 -18.24
N ARG A 70 -3.93 -14.81 -17.12
CA ARG A 70 -5.39 -14.91 -17.00
C ARG A 70 -6.11 -13.93 -17.93
N ALA A 71 -5.61 -12.71 -18.05
CA ALA A 71 -6.18 -11.71 -18.94
C ALA A 71 -6.02 -12.12 -20.42
N GLU A 72 -4.88 -12.68 -20.80
CA GLU A 72 -4.64 -13.23 -22.14
C GLU A 72 -5.61 -14.36 -22.48
N GLN A 73 -5.84 -15.28 -21.54
CA GLN A 73 -6.82 -16.35 -21.71
C GLN A 73 -8.24 -15.79 -21.88
N ALA A 74 -8.66 -14.87 -21.02
CA ALA A 74 -9.98 -14.25 -21.10
C ALA A 74 -10.19 -13.47 -22.42
N LEU A 75 -9.13 -12.87 -22.97
CA LEU A 75 -9.14 -12.22 -24.27
C LEU A 75 -9.32 -13.24 -25.42
N GLN A 76 -8.64 -14.39 -25.36
CA GLN A 76 -8.81 -15.48 -26.34
C GLN A 76 -10.23 -16.06 -26.31
N GLU A 77 -10.80 -16.19 -25.11
CA GLU A 77 -12.18 -16.66 -24.88
C GLU A 77 -13.24 -15.58 -25.15
N LYS A 78 -12.82 -14.39 -25.59
CA LYS A 78 -13.69 -13.22 -25.88
C LYS A 78 -14.58 -12.79 -24.70
N GLN A 79 -14.14 -13.03 -23.47
CA GLN A 79 -14.83 -12.59 -22.25
C GLN A 79 -14.55 -11.12 -21.92
N ILE A 80 -13.39 -10.64 -22.36
CA ILE A 80 -12.96 -9.23 -22.22
C ILE A 80 -12.38 -8.73 -23.55
N THR A 81 -12.36 -7.42 -23.71
CA THR A 81 -11.69 -6.72 -24.81
C THR A 81 -10.21 -6.48 -24.50
N LEU A 82 -9.43 -6.16 -25.54
CA LEU A 82 -8.02 -5.79 -25.38
C LEU A 82 -7.85 -4.57 -24.46
N GLN A 83 -8.78 -3.60 -24.56
CA GLN A 83 -8.77 -2.39 -23.74
C GLN A 83 -9.02 -2.71 -22.26
N GLU A 84 -9.99 -3.58 -21.97
CA GLU A 84 -10.27 -4.04 -20.61
C GLU A 84 -9.10 -4.84 -20.02
N SER A 85 -8.44 -5.69 -20.82
CA SER A 85 -7.24 -6.42 -20.39
C SER A 85 -6.10 -5.47 -20.00
N GLN A 86 -5.85 -4.42 -20.79
CA GLN A 86 -4.83 -3.42 -20.47
C GLN A 86 -5.18 -2.63 -19.22
N LEU A 87 -6.45 -2.23 -19.09
CA LEU A 87 -6.94 -1.50 -17.92
C LEU A 87 -6.82 -2.36 -16.64
N LEU A 88 -7.15 -3.66 -16.72
CA LEU A 88 -7.01 -4.58 -15.61
C LEU A 88 -5.56 -4.65 -15.12
N LEU A 89 -4.60 -4.85 -16.03
CA LEU A 89 -3.18 -4.94 -15.67
C LEU A 89 -2.66 -3.65 -15.05
N GLN A 90 -2.93 -2.50 -15.68
CA GLN A 90 -2.53 -1.20 -15.15
C GLN A 90 -3.12 -0.92 -13.76
N ASN A 91 -4.39 -1.29 -13.55
CA ASN A 91 -5.04 -1.12 -12.24
C ASN A 91 -4.44 -2.05 -11.19
N TYR A 92 -4.08 -3.29 -11.57
CA TYR A 92 -3.49 -4.25 -10.66
C TYR A 92 -2.08 -3.82 -10.22
N GLU A 93 -1.21 -3.47 -11.16
CA GLU A 93 0.13 -2.94 -10.89
C GLU A 93 0.06 -1.67 -10.01
N ARG A 94 -0.82 -0.74 -10.38
CA ARG A 94 -1.03 0.47 -9.58
C ARG A 94 -1.46 0.12 -8.17
N SER A 95 -2.39 -0.82 -8.00
CA SER A 95 -2.90 -1.22 -6.68
C SER A 95 -1.79 -1.81 -5.80
N LEU A 96 -0.93 -2.65 -6.35
CA LEU A 96 0.21 -3.21 -5.62
C LEU A 96 1.17 -2.11 -5.10
N SER A 97 1.39 -1.06 -5.88
CA SER A 97 2.23 0.08 -5.48
C SER A 97 1.57 1.04 -4.47
N ARG A 98 0.28 0.85 -4.12
CA ARG A 98 -0.43 1.76 -3.23
C ARG A 98 -0.18 1.43 -1.77
N TYR A 99 -0.28 2.48 -0.96
CA TYR A 99 -0.34 2.39 0.49
C TYR A 99 -1.47 1.46 0.94
N THR A 100 -1.23 0.72 2.02
CA THR A 100 -2.16 -0.32 2.50
C THR A 100 -3.49 0.22 3.04
N TYR A 101 -3.57 1.49 3.40
CA TYR A 101 -4.77 2.11 3.94
C TYR A 101 -5.71 2.68 2.87
N LEU A 102 -6.98 2.83 3.24
CA LEU A 102 -8.07 3.26 2.37
C LEU A 102 -7.98 4.74 1.98
N THR A 103 -8.56 5.06 0.82
CA THR A 103 -8.76 6.44 0.34
C THR A 103 -10.25 6.75 0.25
N SER A 104 -10.66 7.92 0.76
CA SER A 104 -12.03 8.44 0.66
C SER A 104 -12.22 9.35 -0.55
#